data_AF-A0A9D5QBZ0-F1
#
_entry.id   AF-A0A9D5QBZ0-F1
#
_cell.length_a   1.000
_cell.length_b   1.000
_cell.length_c   1.000
_cell.angle_alpha   90.00
_cell.angle_beta   90.00
_cell.angle_gamma   90.00
#
_symmetry.space_group_name_H-M   'P 1'
#
loop_
_entity.id
_entity.type
_entity.pdbx_description
1 polymer ?
#
loop_
_entity_poly.entity_id
_entity_poly.type
_entity_poly.pdbx_seq_one_letter_code
_entity_poly.pdbx_strand_id
1 'polypeptide(L)'
;MKRTTEILLVSMPFAPLEQSHVTETALLGAARTRGIRAEALYASLRLGEKIGTAFYRFLSEDWWSRDTLVGEWLFSRPAELSTEEEHGVYGMRIQEEYRRLARERIGDSNLLSSVDFGELRTVCMQLVRDEAEKIVRFQPRIVCCGSSFCRRAASVAVLQIIKSLDPSIATMIAGAEGEDQMDAADLRRYPWVDYVFPEHAEETFLAICGLVLNDGTGSIRPGVPLGVTQCTNRRCALGEGYAFCKYFSHKDRFGAMSEAGISTFTGSRHPA
;
A
#
# COMPACT_ATOMS: atom_id res chain seq x y z
N MET A 1 -21.39 5.15 -19.59
CA MET A 1 -20.62 6.28 -19.02
C MET A 1 -19.26 6.32 -19.70
N LYS A 2 -18.76 7.50 -20.11
CA LYS A 2 -17.36 7.64 -20.57
C LYS A 2 -16.44 7.55 -19.35
N ARG A 3 -15.37 6.75 -19.44
CA ARG A 3 -14.32 6.69 -18.41
C ARG A 3 -13.65 8.07 -18.28
N THR A 4 -13.66 8.65 -17.09
CA THR A 4 -13.02 9.94 -16.81
C THR A 4 -11.50 9.79 -16.70
N THR A 5 -11.03 8.62 -16.27
CA THR A 5 -9.62 8.35 -15.95
C THR A 5 -9.19 7.02 -16.59
N GLU A 6 -8.03 7.01 -17.25
CA GLU A 6 -7.44 5.81 -17.86
C GLU A 6 -6.45 5.12 -16.93
N ILE A 7 -5.61 5.93 -16.26
CA ILE A 7 -4.60 5.47 -15.31
C ILE A 7 -4.90 6.07 -13.94
N LEU A 8 -5.01 5.22 -12.93
CA LEU A 8 -4.98 5.64 -11.53
C LEU A 8 -3.65 5.26 -10.90
N LEU A 9 -2.91 6.28 -10.46
CA LEU A 9 -1.74 6.12 -9.61
C LEU A 9 -2.19 6.15 -8.15
N VAL A 10 -1.82 5.16 -7.36
CA VAL A 10 -2.31 5.00 -6.00
C VAL A 10 -1.15 4.97 -5.04
N SER A 11 -1.20 5.88 -4.06
CA SER A 11 -0.28 5.94 -2.94
C SER A 11 -0.97 5.35 -1.73
N MET A 12 -0.68 4.09 -1.41
CA MET A 12 -1.23 3.45 -0.20
C MET A 12 -0.55 3.99 1.08
N PRO A 13 -1.20 3.86 2.25
CA PRO A 13 -0.67 4.39 3.51
C PRO A 13 0.71 3.85 3.88
N PHE A 14 1.32 4.46 4.90
CA PHE A 14 2.68 4.27 5.44
C PHE A 14 3.79 5.16 4.88
N ALA A 15 3.51 6.03 3.90
CA ALA A 15 4.36 7.19 3.68
C ALA A 15 4.11 8.24 4.78
N PRO A 16 5.15 8.89 5.34
CA PRO A 16 4.99 10.11 6.13
C PRO A 16 4.14 11.14 5.38
N LEU A 17 3.29 11.88 6.09
CA LEU A 17 2.36 12.83 5.45
C LEU A 17 3.09 13.98 4.75
N GLU A 18 4.30 14.27 5.20
CA GLU A 18 5.18 15.32 4.71
C GLU A 18 6.11 14.84 3.58
N GLN A 19 6.14 13.53 3.30
CA GLN A 19 7.03 12.97 2.28
C GLN A 19 6.52 13.29 0.87
N SER A 20 7.44 13.67 -0.02
CA SER A 20 7.14 13.83 -1.44
C SER A 20 6.82 12.49 -2.10
N HIS A 21 5.72 12.43 -2.84
CA HIS A 21 5.32 11.29 -3.66
C HIS A 21 6.01 11.34 -5.03
N VAL A 22 7.34 11.21 -5.04
CA VAL A 22 8.18 11.44 -6.24
C VAL A 22 7.80 10.49 -7.38
N THR A 23 7.69 9.19 -7.11
CA THR A 23 7.34 8.17 -8.12
C THR A 23 5.99 8.46 -8.75
N GLU A 24 4.95 8.64 -7.93
CA GLU A 24 3.60 8.90 -8.43
C GLU A 24 3.53 10.23 -9.19
N THR A 25 4.24 11.26 -8.72
CA THR A 25 4.27 12.59 -9.38
C THR A 25 4.99 12.54 -10.73
N ALA A 26 6.12 11.83 -10.82
CA ALA A 26 6.88 11.65 -12.06
C ALA A 26 6.05 10.89 -13.10
N LEU A 27 5.47 9.75 -12.71
CA LEU A 27 4.60 8.95 -13.59
C LEU A 27 3.36 9.72 -14.04
N LEU A 28 2.75 10.51 -13.14
CA LEU A 28 1.60 11.35 -13.46
C LEU A 28 1.95 12.41 -14.52
N GLY A 29 3.07 13.12 -14.32
CA GLY A 29 3.54 14.14 -15.25
C GLY A 29 3.89 13.54 -16.62
N ALA A 30 4.59 12.40 -16.61
CA ALA A 30 4.99 11.72 -17.83
C ALA A 30 3.78 11.17 -18.61
N ALA A 31 2.76 10.62 -17.93
CA ALA A 31 1.52 10.16 -18.56
C ALA A 31 0.72 11.31 -19.19
N ARG A 32 0.57 12.43 -18.47
CA ARG A 32 -0.16 13.60 -18.95
C ARG A 32 0.52 14.26 -20.15
N THR A 33 1.86 14.29 -20.17
CA THR A 33 2.63 14.81 -21.32
C THR A 33 2.38 14.00 -22.59
N ARG A 34 2.02 12.72 -22.46
CA ARG A 34 1.62 11.84 -23.58
C ARG A 34 0.12 11.84 -23.86
N GLY A 35 -0.65 12.77 -23.27
CA GLY A 35 -2.09 12.91 -23.49
C GLY A 35 -2.95 11.82 -22.83
N ILE A 36 -2.36 10.99 -21.95
CA ILE A 36 -3.10 9.94 -21.24
C ILE A 36 -3.84 10.57 -20.05
N ARG A 37 -5.12 10.22 -19.87
CA ARG A 37 -5.91 10.70 -18.72
C ARG A 37 -5.48 9.96 -17.46
N ALA A 38 -4.62 10.60 -16.67
CA ALA A 38 -4.09 10.06 -15.43
C ALA A 38 -4.43 10.93 -14.21
N GLU A 39 -4.73 10.26 -13.10
CA GLU A 39 -4.99 10.86 -11.78
C GLU A 39 -4.22 10.11 -10.69
N ALA A 40 -4.00 10.78 -9.55
CA ALA A 40 -3.35 10.21 -8.38
C ALA A 40 -4.31 10.20 -7.17
N LEU A 41 -4.28 9.13 -6.39
CA LEU A 41 -5.01 8.96 -5.14
C LEU A 41 -4.04 8.72 -3.99
N TYR A 42 -4.17 9.50 -2.92
CA TYR A 42 -3.30 9.44 -1.75
C TYR A 42 -4.09 8.92 -0.54
N ALA A 43 -3.95 7.62 -0.23
CA ALA A 43 -4.70 6.96 0.84
C ALA A 43 -4.08 7.18 2.24
N SER A 44 -2.82 7.61 2.34
CA SER A 44 -2.16 7.97 3.61
C SER A 44 -2.98 8.97 4.44
N LEU A 45 -3.56 9.99 3.77
CA LEU A 45 -4.41 10.99 4.41
C LEU A 45 -5.66 10.36 5.05
N ARG A 46 -6.26 9.37 4.38
CA ARG A 46 -7.48 8.70 4.85
C ARG A 46 -7.22 7.81 6.06
N LEU A 47 -6.04 7.17 6.14
CA LEU A 47 -5.67 6.46 7.36
C LEU A 47 -5.46 7.44 8.52
N GLY A 48 -4.74 8.55 8.26
CA GLY A 48 -4.56 9.63 9.23
C GLY A 48 -5.88 10.21 9.76
N GLU A 49 -6.89 10.39 8.90
CA GLU A 49 -8.24 10.80 9.33
C GLU A 49 -8.92 9.76 10.24
N LYS A 50 -8.75 8.46 9.96
CA LYS A 50 -9.38 7.39 10.75
C LYS A 50 -8.74 7.18 12.12
N ILE A 51 -7.42 7.33 12.23
CA ILE A 51 -6.66 6.98 13.45
C ILE A 51 -6.10 8.19 14.19
N GLY A 52 -6.29 9.40 13.65
CA GLY A 52 -5.67 10.62 14.12
C GLY A 52 -4.32 10.88 13.46
N THR A 53 -4.12 12.10 12.99
CA THR A 53 -2.92 12.53 12.25
C THR A 53 -1.65 12.41 13.09
N ALA A 54 -1.74 12.74 14.38
CA ALA A 54 -0.61 12.66 15.30
C ALA A 54 -0.14 11.21 15.49
N PHE A 55 -1.08 10.27 15.64
CA PHE A 55 -0.76 8.85 15.76
C PHE A 55 -0.26 8.25 14.45
N TYR A 56 -0.87 8.63 13.31
CA TYR A 56 -0.38 8.22 12.00
C TYR A 56 1.08 8.67 11.77
N ARG A 57 1.41 9.93 12.09
CA ARG A 57 2.78 10.44 11.98
C ARG A 57 3.76 9.56 12.73
N PHE A 58 3.48 9.29 14.00
CA PHE A 58 4.28 8.38 14.83
C PHE A 58 4.46 7.00 14.18
N LEU A 59 3.39 6.39 13.66
CA LEU A 59 3.48 5.08 13.01
C LEU A 59 4.29 5.10 11.72
N SER A 60 4.22 6.21 10.97
CA SER A 60 4.93 6.40 9.71
C SER A 60 6.37 6.93 9.87
N GLU A 61 6.81 7.24 11.09
CA GLU A 61 8.18 7.69 11.36
C GLU A 61 9.19 6.65 10.83
N ASP A 62 10.14 7.10 10.01
CA ASP A 62 11.07 6.20 9.30
C ASP A 62 11.77 5.24 10.28
N TRP A 63 12.48 5.75 11.29
CA TRP A 63 13.24 4.90 12.22
C TRP A 63 12.37 3.83 12.91
N TRP A 64 11.10 4.12 13.20
CA TRP A 64 10.21 3.17 13.85
C TRP A 64 9.58 2.19 12.85
N SER A 65 9.02 2.71 11.77
CA SER A 65 8.36 1.92 10.74
C SER A 65 9.33 0.95 10.07
N ARG A 66 10.59 1.38 9.87
CA ARG A 66 11.64 0.55 9.27
C ARG A 66 12.08 -0.59 10.17
N ASP A 67 12.27 -0.32 11.45
CA ASP A 67 12.75 -1.32 12.40
C ASP A 67 11.66 -2.35 12.76
N THR A 68 10.41 -1.91 12.82
CA THR A 68 9.28 -2.75 13.25
C THR A 68 8.46 -3.34 12.11
N LEU A 69 8.69 -2.89 10.86
CA LEU A 69 7.89 -3.21 9.68
C LEU A 69 6.37 -3.20 9.97
N VAL A 70 5.93 -2.28 10.84
CA VAL A 70 4.55 -2.26 11.34
C VAL A 70 3.54 -2.04 10.22
N GLY A 71 3.90 -1.27 9.18
CA GLY A 71 3.11 -1.14 7.97
C GLY A 71 2.95 -2.46 7.23
N GLU A 72 4.05 -3.19 7.00
CA GLU A 72 3.97 -4.49 6.33
C GLU A 72 3.09 -5.48 7.11
N TRP A 73 3.19 -5.51 8.44
CA TRP A 73 2.34 -6.38 9.28
C TRP A 73 0.86 -5.96 9.34
N LEU A 74 0.58 -4.65 9.41
CA LEU A 74 -0.79 -4.13 9.42
C LEU A 74 -1.53 -4.47 8.12
N PHE A 75 -0.81 -4.58 7.01
CA PHE A 75 -1.37 -4.84 5.68
C PHE A 75 -1.07 -6.25 5.12
N SER A 76 -0.43 -7.14 5.89
CA SER A 76 -0.06 -8.48 5.43
C SER A 76 -1.22 -9.48 5.35
N ARG A 77 -2.30 -9.30 6.13
CA ARG A 77 -3.43 -10.26 6.19
C ARG A 77 -4.22 -10.35 4.89
N PRO A 78 -4.63 -9.23 4.26
CA PRO A 78 -5.40 -9.29 3.02
C PRO A 78 -4.67 -10.06 1.92
N ALA A 79 -3.33 -9.99 1.91
CA ALA A 79 -2.48 -10.64 0.93
C ALA A 79 -2.03 -12.08 1.29
N GLU A 80 -2.58 -12.66 2.37
CA GLU A 80 -2.26 -14.03 2.84
C GLU A 80 -0.75 -14.27 3.07
N LEU A 81 -0.03 -13.25 3.53
CA LEU A 81 1.44 -13.25 3.50
C LEU A 81 2.16 -13.96 4.65
N SER A 82 1.43 -14.41 5.67
CA SER A 82 1.94 -15.29 6.72
C SER A 82 0.82 -16.02 7.47
N THR A 83 1.19 -16.99 8.31
CA THR A 83 0.23 -17.77 9.12
C THR A 83 -0.39 -16.95 10.27
N GLU A 84 -1.52 -17.39 10.81
CA GLU A 84 -2.18 -16.70 11.95
C GLU A 84 -1.30 -16.69 13.21
N GLU A 85 -0.47 -17.73 13.41
CA GLU A 85 0.44 -17.85 14.56
C GLU A 85 1.63 -16.90 14.44
N GLU A 86 2.32 -16.88 13.29
CA GLU A 86 3.41 -15.92 13.01
C GLU A 86 2.93 -14.48 13.09
N HIS A 87 1.71 -14.22 12.61
CA HIS A 87 1.06 -12.91 12.71
C HIS A 87 0.82 -12.49 14.16
N GLY A 88 0.35 -13.40 15.01
CA GLY A 88 0.10 -13.12 16.43
C GLY A 88 1.38 -12.77 17.18
N VAL A 89 2.43 -13.56 16.99
CA VAL A 89 3.74 -13.33 17.62
C VAL A 89 4.34 -11.98 17.19
N TYR A 90 4.29 -11.65 15.90
CA TYR A 90 4.82 -10.37 15.43
C TYR A 90 4.01 -9.17 15.94
N GLY A 91 2.68 -9.31 16.00
CA GLY A 91 1.80 -8.28 16.57
C GLY A 91 2.10 -8.02 18.05
N MET A 92 2.38 -9.07 18.82
CA MET A 92 2.81 -8.93 20.22
C MET A 92 4.14 -8.17 20.34
N ARG A 93 5.10 -8.44 19.44
CA ARG A 93 6.38 -7.71 19.41
C ARG A 93 6.20 -6.23 19.08
N ILE A 94 5.37 -5.89 18.09
CA ILE A 94 5.03 -4.49 17.77
C ILE A 94 4.41 -3.80 18.99
N GLN A 95 3.46 -4.46 19.64
CA GLN A 95 2.78 -3.93 20.82
C GLN A 95 3.76 -3.70 21.98
N GLU A 96 4.69 -4.63 22.21
CA GLU A 96 5.70 -4.53 23.26
C GLU A 96 6.69 -3.39 23.01
N GLU A 97 7.22 -3.30 21.78
CA GLU A 97 8.12 -2.23 21.40
C GLU A 97 7.42 -0.87 21.48
N TYR A 98 6.14 -0.77 21.07
CA TYR A 98 5.36 0.47 21.20
C TYR A 98 5.27 0.91 22.66
N ARG A 99 4.96 -0.05 23.55
CA ARG A 99 4.92 0.20 25.00
C ARG A 99 6.29 0.59 25.55
N ARG A 100 7.37 -0.02 25.05
CA ARG A 100 8.74 0.34 25.47
C ARG A 100 9.04 1.79 25.12
N LEU A 101 8.83 2.20 23.87
CA LEU A 101 9.11 3.58 23.43
C LEU A 101 8.22 4.62 24.10
N ALA A 102 6.93 4.35 24.24
CA ALA A 102 6.03 5.28 24.91
C ALA A 102 6.41 5.43 26.40
N ARG A 103 6.97 4.39 27.06
CA ARG A 103 7.52 4.52 28.42
C ARG A 103 8.76 5.41 28.42
N GLU A 104 9.69 5.14 27.51
CA GLU A 104 10.98 5.82 27.45
C GLU A 104 10.86 7.30 27.07
N ARG A 105 9.88 7.66 26.22
CA ARG A 105 9.77 9.02 25.65
C ARG A 105 8.63 9.86 26.17
N ILE A 106 7.52 9.26 26.62
CA ILE A 106 6.30 9.99 27.00
C ILE A 106 6.08 9.92 28.52
N GLY A 107 6.45 8.81 29.17
CA GLY A 107 6.26 8.64 30.61
C GLY A 107 4.79 8.54 31.05
N ASP A 108 3.83 8.58 30.12
CA ASP A 108 2.39 8.53 30.39
C ASP A 108 1.84 7.10 30.22
N SER A 109 1.45 6.50 31.35
CA SER A 109 0.95 5.12 31.41
C SER A 109 -0.42 4.91 30.76
N ASN A 110 -1.20 5.97 30.52
CA ASN A 110 -2.52 5.85 29.91
C ASN A 110 -2.43 5.74 28.38
N LEU A 111 -1.45 6.41 27.75
CA LEU A 111 -1.14 6.25 26.31
C LEU A 111 -0.51 4.89 25.97
N LEU A 112 0.12 4.23 26.96
CA LEU A 112 0.71 2.89 26.83
C LEU A 112 -0.32 1.77 26.66
N SER A 113 -1.52 1.98 27.17
CA SER A 113 -2.57 0.96 27.27
C SER A 113 -3.71 1.20 26.27
N SER A 114 -3.74 2.33 25.58
CA SER A 114 -4.86 2.74 24.73
C SER A 114 -4.79 2.23 23.29
N VAL A 115 -3.62 1.83 22.79
CA VAL A 115 -3.46 1.36 21.40
C VAL A 115 -3.54 -0.16 21.34
N ASP A 116 -4.57 -0.65 20.66
CA ASP A 116 -4.72 -2.05 20.26
C ASP A 116 -4.31 -2.20 18.78
N PHE A 117 -3.17 -2.83 18.53
CA PHE A 117 -2.68 -3.06 17.17
C PHE A 117 -3.53 -4.08 16.39
N GLY A 118 -4.28 -4.95 17.05
CA GLY A 118 -5.26 -5.84 16.41
C GLY A 118 -6.48 -5.08 15.89
N GLU A 119 -6.98 -4.12 16.68
CA GLU A 119 -8.04 -3.20 16.24
C GLU A 119 -7.55 -2.31 15.09
N LEU A 120 -6.35 -1.73 15.21
CA LEU A 120 -5.73 -0.93 14.15
C LEU A 120 -5.60 -1.73 12.84
N ARG A 121 -5.21 -3.01 12.94
CA ARG A 121 -5.15 -3.90 11.78
C ARG A 121 -6.50 -4.08 11.12
N THR A 122 -7.58 -4.19 11.90
CA THR A 122 -8.96 -4.25 11.37
C THR A 122 -9.34 -2.98 10.63
N VAL A 123 -8.96 -1.81 11.17
CA VAL A 123 -9.14 -0.51 10.50
C VAL A 123 -8.37 -0.46 9.17
N CYS A 124 -7.12 -0.91 9.16
CA CYS A 124 -6.29 -0.99 7.95
C CYS A 124 -6.92 -1.91 6.89
N MET A 125 -7.42 -3.09 7.27
CA MET A 125 -8.09 -4.00 6.34
C MET A 125 -9.36 -3.38 5.74
N GLN A 126 -10.18 -2.70 6.55
CA GLN A 126 -11.37 -2.02 6.06
C GLN A 126 -10.99 -0.88 5.10
N LEU A 127 -9.93 -0.12 5.42
CA LEU A 127 -9.42 0.92 4.53
C LEU A 127 -9.03 0.36 3.16
N VAL A 128 -8.29 -0.76 3.10
CA VAL A 128 -7.91 -1.38 1.81
C VAL A 128 -9.14 -1.71 0.96
N ARG A 129 -10.19 -2.28 1.57
CA ARG A 129 -11.46 -2.56 0.88
C ARG A 129 -12.14 -1.27 0.41
N ASP A 130 -12.24 -0.27 1.29
CA ASP A 130 -12.85 1.03 0.98
C ASP A 130 -12.14 1.70 -0.20
N GLU A 131 -10.80 1.65 -0.26
CA GLU A 131 -10.01 2.17 -1.37
C GLU A 131 -10.20 1.37 -2.65
N ALA A 132 -10.15 0.03 -2.59
CA ALA A 132 -10.33 -0.82 -3.76
C ALA A 132 -11.70 -0.58 -4.43
N GLU A 133 -12.78 -0.56 -3.66
CA GLU A 133 -14.12 -0.26 -4.16
C GLU A 133 -14.21 1.16 -4.75
N LYS A 134 -13.55 2.14 -4.10
CA LYS A 134 -13.47 3.50 -4.61
C LYS A 134 -12.74 3.55 -5.94
N ILE A 135 -11.59 2.89 -6.05
CA ILE A 135 -10.75 2.85 -7.27
C ILE A 135 -11.52 2.22 -8.43
N VAL A 136 -12.19 1.08 -8.22
CA VAL A 136 -12.97 0.41 -9.27
C VAL A 136 -14.12 1.30 -9.79
N ARG A 137 -14.72 2.15 -8.93
CA ARG A 137 -15.76 3.11 -9.36
C ARG A 137 -15.27 4.16 -10.36
N PHE A 138 -13.97 4.45 -10.42
CA PHE A 138 -13.40 5.31 -11.48
C PHE A 138 -13.34 4.61 -12.85
N GLN A 139 -13.58 3.29 -12.89
CA GLN A 139 -13.47 2.44 -14.07
C GLN A 139 -12.12 2.60 -14.80
N PRO A 140 -10.97 2.58 -14.07
CA PRO A 140 -9.66 2.74 -14.70
C PRO A 140 -9.38 1.58 -15.64
N ARG A 141 -8.44 1.78 -16.57
CA ARG A 141 -7.84 0.68 -17.34
C ARG A 141 -6.63 0.11 -16.63
N ILE A 142 -5.91 0.99 -15.93
CA ILE A 142 -4.65 0.69 -15.26
C ILE A 142 -4.73 1.26 -13.85
N VAL A 143 -4.37 0.44 -12.87
CA VAL A 143 -4.06 0.89 -11.52
C VAL A 143 -2.61 0.57 -11.25
N CYS A 144 -1.84 1.59 -10.89
CA CYS A 144 -0.44 1.44 -10.51
C CYS A 144 -0.23 1.97 -9.10
N CYS A 145 0.25 1.11 -8.21
CA CYS A 145 0.68 1.52 -6.88
C CYS A 145 2.16 1.88 -6.89
N GLY A 146 2.53 3.00 -6.26
CA GLY A 146 3.92 3.27 -5.95
C GLY A 146 4.38 2.37 -4.80
N SER A 147 5.47 1.63 -4.98
CA SER A 147 6.20 1.03 -3.87
C SER A 147 7.31 2.00 -3.46
N SER A 148 7.18 2.62 -2.30
CA SER A 148 8.38 2.90 -1.51
C SER A 148 8.21 2.22 -0.17
N PHE A 149 9.32 1.99 0.50
CA PHE A 149 9.47 1.47 1.86
C PHE A 149 8.19 1.40 2.74
N CYS A 150 7.90 0.24 3.33
CA CYS A 150 6.74 -0.05 4.22
C CYS A 150 5.33 0.10 3.62
N ARG A 151 5.20 0.44 2.33
CA ARG A 151 3.90 0.53 1.63
C ARG A 151 3.58 -0.70 0.77
N ARG A 152 4.47 -1.70 0.74
CA ARG A 152 4.37 -2.80 -0.24
C ARG A 152 3.18 -3.70 0.07
N ALA A 153 3.03 -4.16 1.32
CA ALA A 153 1.88 -4.98 1.71
C ALA A 153 0.55 -4.25 1.44
N ALA A 154 0.45 -2.95 1.75
CA ALA A 154 -0.77 -2.17 1.51
C ALA A 154 -1.11 -2.07 0.01
N SER A 155 -0.09 -1.86 -0.81
CA SER A 155 -0.21 -1.78 -2.27
C SER A 155 -0.63 -3.11 -2.89
N VAL A 156 0.03 -4.20 -2.49
CA VAL A 156 -0.30 -5.54 -2.96
C VAL A 156 -1.72 -5.94 -2.56
N ALA A 157 -2.10 -5.67 -1.30
CA ALA A 157 -3.42 -5.97 -0.76
C ALA A 157 -4.54 -5.25 -1.54
N VAL A 158 -4.37 -3.95 -1.84
CA VAL A 158 -5.41 -3.22 -2.59
C VAL A 158 -5.51 -3.73 -4.03
N LEU A 159 -4.38 -4.04 -4.68
CA LEU A 159 -4.36 -4.57 -6.05
C LEU A 159 -5.04 -5.95 -6.15
N GLN A 160 -4.93 -6.78 -5.11
CA GLN A 160 -5.63 -8.07 -5.05
C GLN A 160 -7.13 -7.88 -5.08
N ILE A 161 -7.66 -7.02 -4.19
CA ILE A 161 -9.11 -6.76 -4.12
C ILE A 161 -9.60 -6.13 -5.42
N ILE A 162 -8.85 -5.17 -5.98
CA ILE A 162 -9.17 -4.56 -7.28
C ILE A 162 -9.27 -5.63 -8.37
N LYS A 163 -8.29 -6.55 -8.44
CA LYS A 163 -8.28 -7.62 -9.44
C LYS A 163 -9.48 -8.56 -9.28
N SER A 164 -9.86 -8.89 -8.04
CA SER A 164 -11.04 -9.70 -7.76
C SER A 164 -12.35 -9.00 -8.13
N LEU A 165 -12.42 -7.67 -7.95
CA LEU A 165 -13.61 -6.88 -8.29
C LEU A 165 -13.76 -6.64 -9.80
N ASP A 166 -12.65 -6.36 -10.49
CA ASP A 166 -12.62 -6.18 -11.94
C ASP A 166 -11.32 -6.75 -12.53
N PRO A 167 -11.35 -8.00 -13.03
CA PRO A 167 -10.21 -8.64 -13.66
C PRO A 167 -9.73 -7.96 -14.96
N SER A 168 -10.50 -7.03 -15.53
CA SER A 168 -10.11 -6.29 -16.74
C SER A 168 -9.11 -5.15 -16.45
N ILE A 169 -8.99 -4.73 -15.19
CA ILE A 169 -8.04 -3.70 -14.78
C ILE A 169 -6.63 -4.28 -14.79
N ALA A 170 -5.69 -3.63 -15.48
CA ALA A 170 -4.28 -3.96 -15.38
C ALA A 170 -3.72 -3.41 -14.06
N THR A 171 -3.04 -4.26 -13.28
CA THR A 171 -2.50 -3.95 -11.95
C THR A 171 -0.99 -3.88 -12.01
N MET A 172 -0.42 -2.82 -11.46
CA MET A 172 1.01 -2.52 -11.59
C MET A 172 1.60 -2.07 -10.25
N ILE A 173 2.87 -2.37 -10.02
CA ILE A 173 3.69 -1.80 -8.95
C ILE A 173 4.87 -1.05 -9.59
N ALA A 174 5.13 0.18 -9.17
CA ALA A 174 6.25 0.98 -9.68
C ALA A 174 7.15 1.48 -8.55
N GLY A 175 8.46 1.56 -8.83
CA GLY A 175 9.46 1.93 -7.84
C GLY A 175 9.88 0.74 -6.97
N ALA A 176 9.90 -0.47 -7.52
CA ALA A 176 10.36 -1.62 -6.76
C ALA A 176 11.83 -1.41 -6.38
N GLU A 177 12.08 -1.23 -5.08
CA GLU A 177 13.42 -1.21 -4.51
C GLU A 177 14.00 -2.61 -4.68
N GLY A 178 14.97 -2.81 -5.59
CA GLY A 178 15.66 -4.09 -5.82
C GLY A 178 16.21 -4.24 -7.24
N GLU A 179 17.40 -4.81 -7.38
CA GLU A 179 17.87 -5.32 -8.67
C GLU A 179 16.95 -6.45 -9.14
N ASP A 180 16.75 -6.56 -10.46
CA ASP A 180 15.87 -7.42 -11.28
C ASP A 180 15.38 -8.79 -10.73
N GLN A 181 16.03 -9.37 -9.72
CA GLN A 181 15.67 -10.65 -9.10
C GLN A 181 14.54 -10.55 -8.06
N MET A 182 14.36 -9.40 -7.40
CA MET A 182 13.31 -9.25 -6.38
C MET A 182 11.91 -9.11 -7.02
N ASP A 183 11.83 -8.48 -8.19
CA ASP A 183 10.58 -8.29 -8.95
C ASP A 183 9.98 -9.60 -9.47
N ALA A 184 10.82 -10.55 -9.87
CA ALA A 184 10.39 -11.88 -10.32
C ALA A 184 9.88 -12.76 -9.17
N ALA A 185 10.43 -12.59 -7.96
CA ALA A 185 9.94 -13.26 -6.77
C ALA A 185 8.59 -12.67 -6.32
N ASP A 186 8.45 -11.34 -6.40
CA ASP A 186 7.21 -10.64 -6.10
C ASP A 186 6.06 -11.13 -6.99
N LEU A 187 6.26 -11.29 -8.31
CA LEU A 187 5.19 -11.79 -9.18
C LEU A 187 4.80 -13.26 -8.94
N ARG A 188 5.74 -14.10 -8.46
CA ARG A 188 5.39 -15.46 -8.01
C ARG A 188 4.54 -15.43 -6.75
N ARG A 189 4.81 -14.48 -5.86
CA ARG A 189 4.08 -14.31 -4.59
C ARG A 189 2.73 -13.61 -4.79
N TYR A 190 2.63 -12.72 -5.77
CA TYR A 190 1.49 -11.84 -6.02
C TYR A 190 0.95 -12.01 -7.45
N PRO A 191 0.34 -13.16 -7.80
CA PRO A 191 -0.09 -13.44 -9.16
C PRO A 191 -1.20 -12.50 -9.70
N TRP A 192 -1.81 -11.71 -8.82
CA TRP A 192 -2.77 -10.65 -9.17
C TRP A 192 -2.11 -9.31 -9.55
N VAL A 193 -0.79 -9.19 -9.49
CA VAL A 193 -0.03 -8.05 -10.02
C VAL A 193 0.43 -8.41 -11.42
N ASP A 194 0.04 -7.63 -12.44
CA ASP A 194 0.36 -7.97 -13.84
C ASP A 194 1.78 -7.50 -14.22
N TYR A 195 2.23 -6.36 -13.68
CA TYR A 195 3.53 -5.75 -14.00
C TYR A 195 4.21 -5.17 -12.76
N VAL A 196 5.53 -5.36 -12.67
CA VAL A 196 6.40 -4.67 -11.70
C VAL A 196 7.46 -3.89 -12.46
N PHE A 197 7.61 -2.62 -12.07
CA PHE A 197 8.56 -1.69 -12.65
C PHE A 197 9.61 -1.28 -11.61
N PRO A 198 10.89 -1.23 -11.99
CA PRO A 198 11.95 -0.75 -11.12
C PRO A 198 11.80 0.75 -10.87
N GLU A 199 12.66 1.29 -10.02
CA GLU A 199 12.83 2.72 -9.89
C GLU A 199 13.24 3.37 -11.23
N HIS A 200 12.79 4.61 -11.48
CA HIS A 200 13.09 5.36 -12.71
C HIS A 200 12.71 4.68 -14.04
N ALA A 201 11.50 4.11 -14.09
CA ALA A 201 11.00 3.37 -15.25
C ALA A 201 9.93 4.13 -16.08
N GLU A 202 9.91 5.47 -16.08
CA GLU A 202 8.83 6.27 -16.66
C GLU A 202 8.58 5.98 -18.15
N GLU A 203 9.66 5.85 -18.94
CA GLU A 203 9.55 5.54 -20.36
C GLU A 203 8.94 4.17 -20.59
N THR A 204 9.43 3.17 -19.87
CA THR A 204 8.97 1.79 -19.99
C THR A 204 7.54 1.62 -19.47
N PHE A 205 7.22 2.27 -18.35
CA PHE A 205 5.87 2.37 -17.81
C PHE A 205 4.90 2.90 -18.87
N LEU A 206 5.27 3.97 -19.57
CA LEU A 206 4.40 4.58 -20.58
C LEU A 206 4.27 3.73 -21.84
N ALA A 207 5.31 3.02 -22.23
CA ALA A 207 5.23 2.04 -23.31
C ALA A 207 4.21 0.94 -22.98
N ILE A 208 4.28 0.35 -21.77
CA ILE A 208 3.33 -0.66 -21.31
C ILE A 208 1.92 -0.07 -21.20
N CYS A 209 1.77 1.14 -20.65
CA CYS A 209 0.46 1.80 -20.57
C CYS A 209 -0.18 1.97 -21.95
N GLY A 210 0.60 2.42 -22.95
CA GLY A 210 0.12 2.53 -24.32
C GLY A 210 -0.37 1.19 -24.89
N LEU A 211 0.37 0.11 -24.66
CA LEU A 211 -0.03 -1.24 -25.07
C LEU A 211 -1.36 -1.67 -24.42
N VAL A 212 -1.48 -1.49 -23.11
CA VAL A 212 -2.68 -1.87 -22.35
C VAL A 212 -3.91 -1.04 -22.74
N LEU A 213 -3.73 0.25 -23.00
CA LEU A 213 -4.84 1.13 -23.40
C LEU A 213 -5.34 0.84 -24.82
N ASN A 214 -4.43 0.55 -25.77
CA ASN A 214 -4.78 0.27 -27.16
C ASN A 214 -5.45 -1.10 -27.36
N ASP A 215 -5.18 -2.08 -26.49
CA ASP A 215 -5.64 -3.45 -26.69
C ASP A 215 -7.13 -3.67 -26.38
N GLY A 216 -7.80 -2.74 -25.69
CA GLY A 216 -9.23 -2.86 -25.39
C GLY A 216 -9.63 -3.98 -24.41
N THR A 217 -8.82 -5.03 -24.22
CA THR A 217 -9.19 -6.24 -23.44
C THR A 217 -8.56 -6.37 -22.05
N GLY A 218 -7.60 -5.50 -21.68
CA GLY A 218 -6.86 -5.65 -20.42
C GLY A 218 -6.02 -6.93 -20.34
N SER A 219 -5.76 -7.56 -21.48
CA SER A 219 -4.97 -8.78 -21.58
C SER A 219 -3.47 -8.47 -21.61
N ILE A 220 -2.69 -9.32 -20.96
CA ILE A 220 -1.22 -9.29 -20.89
C ILE A 220 -0.65 -9.73 -22.25
N ARG A 221 0.21 -8.91 -22.88
CA ARG A 221 0.88 -9.24 -24.15
C ARG A 221 2.26 -9.90 -23.95
N PRO A 222 2.67 -10.86 -24.79
CA PRO A 222 4.06 -11.29 -24.89
C PRO A 222 4.94 -10.15 -25.42
N GLY A 223 6.15 -10.02 -24.87
CA GLY A 223 7.11 -8.99 -25.28
C GLY A 223 7.08 -7.80 -24.32
N VAL A 224 7.78 -7.96 -23.20
CA VAL A 224 7.95 -6.93 -22.19
C VAL A 224 9.28 -6.23 -22.46
N PRO A 225 9.35 -4.89 -22.46
CA PRO A 225 10.63 -4.20 -22.59
C PRO A 225 11.59 -4.59 -21.47
N LEU A 226 12.89 -4.45 -21.72
CA LEU A 226 13.93 -4.78 -20.75
C LEU A 226 13.71 -4.05 -19.41
N GLY A 227 13.91 -4.76 -18.30
CA GLY A 227 13.78 -4.21 -16.95
C GLY A 227 12.34 -4.19 -16.40
N VAL A 228 11.34 -4.72 -17.11
CA VAL A 228 9.99 -4.90 -16.55
C VAL A 228 9.70 -6.38 -16.36
N THR A 229 9.18 -6.71 -15.17
CA THR A 229 8.75 -8.06 -14.86
C THR A 229 7.24 -8.15 -15.08
N GLN A 230 6.79 -9.19 -15.79
CA GLN A 230 5.38 -9.42 -16.13
C GLN A 230 4.89 -10.79 -15.65
N CYS A 231 3.66 -10.84 -15.15
CA CYS A 231 3.04 -12.08 -14.69
C CYS A 231 2.57 -12.88 -15.90
N THR A 232 3.13 -14.09 -16.10
CA THR A 232 2.81 -14.95 -17.25
C THR A 232 1.71 -15.98 -16.95
N ASN A 233 1.27 -16.11 -15.69
CA ASN A 233 0.33 -17.15 -15.24
C ASN A 233 -0.92 -16.56 -14.58
N ARG A 234 -1.84 -16.03 -15.38
CA ARG A 234 -3.12 -15.47 -14.90
C ARG A 234 -4.09 -16.54 -14.35
N ARG A 235 -3.95 -17.81 -14.76
CA ARG A 235 -4.95 -18.87 -14.54
C ARG A 235 -5.02 -19.42 -13.11
N CYS A 236 -3.94 -19.33 -12.31
CA CYS A 236 -3.97 -19.83 -10.93
C CYS A 236 -4.69 -18.91 -9.94
N ALA A 237 -4.81 -17.61 -10.24
CA ALA A 237 -5.36 -16.62 -9.30
C ALA A 237 -6.90 -16.51 -9.28
N LEU A 238 -7.61 -17.22 -10.15
CA LEU A 238 -9.08 -17.10 -10.27
C LEU A 238 -9.84 -18.40 -9.96
N GLY A 239 -9.12 -19.50 -9.67
CA GLY A 239 -9.68 -20.86 -9.70
C GLY A 239 -9.98 -21.53 -8.36
N GLU A 240 -9.39 -21.10 -7.24
CA GLU A 240 -9.64 -21.73 -5.94
C GLU A 240 -9.89 -20.63 -4.89
N GLY A 241 -11.00 -20.77 -4.16
CA GLY A 241 -11.64 -19.70 -3.39
C GLY A 241 -10.74 -18.89 -2.46
N TYR A 242 -10.64 -17.59 -2.73
CA TYR A 242 -10.28 -16.60 -1.71
C TYR A 242 -11.44 -16.47 -0.71
N ALA A 243 -11.43 -17.32 0.31
CA ALA A 243 -12.38 -17.28 1.40
C ALA A 243 -12.17 -16.01 2.24
N PHE A 244 -12.87 -14.93 1.90
CA PHE A 244 -12.87 -13.69 2.66
C PHE A 244 -13.31 -13.94 4.11
N CYS A 245 -12.40 -13.75 5.06
CA CYS A 245 -12.61 -14.06 6.47
C CYS A 245 -13.64 -13.10 7.10
N LYS A 246 -14.59 -13.68 7.85
CA LYS A 246 -15.67 -13.03 8.59
C LYS A 246 -15.14 -12.29 9.83
N TYR A 247 -14.74 -11.02 9.73
CA TYR A 247 -14.40 -10.23 10.91
C TYR A 247 -14.74 -8.75 10.72
N PHE A 248 -15.98 -8.33 10.98
CA PHE A 248 -16.32 -6.90 11.04
C PHE A 248 -17.46 -6.61 12.01
N SER A 249 -17.11 -5.96 13.12
CA SER A 249 -17.96 -5.02 13.86
C SER A 249 -17.11 -4.51 15.02
N HIS A 250 -16.50 -3.34 14.90
CA HIS A 250 -16.30 -2.38 16.00
C HIS A 250 -15.87 -1.05 15.38
N LYS A 251 -16.64 0.00 15.66
CA LYS A 251 -16.28 1.41 15.41
C LYS A 251 -16.07 2.05 16.78
N ASP A 252 -15.18 3.03 16.80
CA ASP A 252 -15.00 4.06 17.83
C ASP A 252 -13.99 3.76 18.96
N ARG A 253 -12.68 3.97 18.69
CA ARG A 253 -11.65 4.19 19.74
C ARG A 253 -10.53 5.19 19.46
N PHE A 254 -10.34 5.70 18.24
CA PHE A 254 -9.15 6.53 17.91
C PHE A 254 -9.30 8.06 18.09
N GLY A 255 -10.42 8.55 18.65
CA GLY A 255 -10.76 9.99 18.68
C GLY A 255 -10.00 10.87 19.68
N ALA A 256 -9.21 10.31 20.62
CA ALA A 256 -8.68 11.07 21.77
C ALA A 256 -7.19 11.47 21.67
N MET A 257 -6.48 11.13 20.58
CA MET A 257 -5.02 11.31 20.51
C MET A 257 -4.57 12.70 20.01
N SER A 258 -5.46 13.68 19.89
CA SER A 258 -5.24 14.79 18.96
C SER A 258 -4.26 15.89 19.37
N GLU A 259 -3.99 16.22 20.65
CA GLU A 259 -3.27 17.50 20.89
C GLU A 259 -2.24 17.57 22.03
N ALA A 260 -2.11 16.58 22.95
CA ALA A 260 -1.30 16.80 24.16
C ALA A 260 0.06 16.06 24.27
N GLY A 261 0.35 15.05 23.43
CA GLY A 261 1.42 14.08 23.77
C GLY A 261 2.60 13.90 22.79
N ILE A 262 2.56 14.48 21.58
CA ILE A 262 3.51 14.10 20.50
C ILE A 262 4.55 15.18 20.20
N SER A 263 4.41 16.41 20.71
CA SER A 263 5.41 17.47 20.48
C SER A 263 6.77 17.19 21.14
N THR A 264 6.87 16.18 22.01
CA THR A 264 8.12 15.72 22.63
C THR A 264 8.84 14.63 21.83
N PHE A 265 8.21 14.07 20.78
CA PHE A 265 8.78 12.95 20.02
C PHE A 265 9.76 13.38 18.91
N THR A 266 9.61 14.61 18.40
CA THR A 266 10.42 15.12 17.26
C THR A 266 11.77 15.73 17.69
N GLY A 267 12.27 15.42 18.89
CA GLY A 267 13.43 16.10 19.47
C GLY A 267 14.46 15.18 20.11
N SER A 268 15.26 14.48 19.31
CA SER A 268 16.62 14.11 19.74
C SER A 268 17.51 13.81 18.54
N ARG A 269 18.52 14.67 18.34
CA ARG A 269 19.63 14.50 17.41
C ARG A 269 20.34 13.16 17.67
N HIS A 270 20.78 12.51 16.59
CA HIS A 270 21.78 11.46 16.63
C HIS A 270 23.02 11.92 17.43
N PRO A 271 23.55 11.13 18.37
CA PRO A 271 24.95 11.28 18.76
C PRO A 271 25.83 10.65 17.67
N ALA A 272 26.94 11.34 17.39
CA ALA A 272 28.02 10.90 16.52
C ALA A 272 28.76 9.67 17.08
#